data_AF-A0A409VT79-F1
#
_entry.id   AF-A0A409VT79-F1
#
_cell.length_a   1.000
_cell.length_b   1.000
_cell.length_c   1.000
_cell.angle_alpha   90.00
_cell.angle_beta   90.00
_cell.angle_gamma   90.00
#
_symmetry.space_group_name_H-M   'P 1'
#
loop_
_entity.id
_entity.type
_entity.pdbx_description
1 polymer ?
#
loop_
_entity_poly.entity_id
_entity_poly.type
_entity_poly.pdbx_seq_one_letter_code
_entity_poly.pdbx_strand_id
1 'polypeptide(L)'
;MAPAAIKITYDLKPPQGVKHGDKPTQKAQEFPVNASGDSNNTAFYTALRASLDKARNEVGNEITAWRDIIGKAELNKEPKKGASEEDEEDDEELQA
;
A
#
# COMPACT_ATOMS: atom_id res chain seq x y z
N MET A 1 -26.59 14.81 -13.22
CA MET A 1 -25.33 15.18 -12.57
C MET A 1 -24.22 14.32 -13.18
N ALA A 2 -23.04 14.88 -13.44
CA ALA A 2 -21.90 14.07 -13.88
C ALA A 2 -21.52 13.06 -12.78
N PRO A 3 -21.03 11.85 -13.12
CA PRO A 3 -20.57 10.90 -12.12
C PRO A 3 -19.43 11.52 -11.31
N ALA A 4 -19.58 11.56 -9.98
CA ALA A 4 -18.53 12.03 -9.09
C ALA A 4 -17.53 10.89 -8.82
N ALA A 5 -16.24 11.20 -8.72
CA ALA A 5 -15.20 10.23 -8.41
C ALA A 5 -14.08 10.89 -7.61
N ILE A 6 -13.45 10.11 -6.73
CA ILE A 6 -12.24 10.52 -6.02
C ILE A 6 -11.06 10.00 -6.82
N LYS A 7 -10.13 10.89 -7.19
CA LYS A 7 -8.92 10.53 -7.94
C LYS A 7 -7.71 10.76 -7.04
N ILE A 8 -6.88 9.74 -6.88
CA ILE A 8 -5.63 9.81 -6.12
C ILE A 8 -4.51 9.46 -7.08
N THR A 9 -3.49 10.30 -7.12
CA THR A 9 -2.27 10.05 -7.87
C THR A 9 -1.10 10.32 -6.96
N TYR A 10 -0.16 9.38 -6.93
CA TYR A 10 1.04 9.50 -6.12
C TYR A 10 2.25 8.98 -6.90
N ASP A 11 3.41 9.52 -6.55
CA ASP A 11 4.73 9.13 -7.06
C ASP A 11 5.66 8.94 -5.85
N LEU A 12 6.04 7.69 -5.61
CA LEU A 12 6.90 7.27 -4.52
C LEU A 12 8.34 7.26 -4.98
N LYS A 13 9.21 7.84 -4.15
CA LYS A 13 10.64 7.93 -4.41
C LYS A 13 11.42 7.06 -3.42
N PRO A 14 11.39 5.72 -3.58
CA PRO A 14 12.14 4.84 -2.69
C PRO A 14 13.65 5.11 -2.82
N PRO A 15 14.43 4.88 -1.74
CA PRO A 15 15.89 4.98 -1.78
C PRO A 15 16.52 4.07 -2.84
N GLN A 16 17.69 4.44 -3.34
CA GLN A 16 18.42 3.63 -4.32
C GLN A 16 18.77 2.23 -3.77
N GLY A 17 18.63 1.21 -4.63
CA GLY A 17 18.97 -0.17 -4.30
C GLY A 17 17.90 -0.95 -3.52
N VAL A 18 16.75 -0.34 -3.21
CA VAL A 18 15.62 -1.07 -2.61
C VAL A 18 15.02 -2.03 -3.65
N LYS A 19 15.09 -3.33 -3.37
CA LYS A 19 14.40 -4.36 -4.17
C LYS A 19 12.91 -4.37 -3.79
N HIS A 20 12.06 -3.86 -4.67
CA HIS A 20 10.61 -3.76 -4.43
C HIS A 20 9.75 -4.64 -5.36
N GLY A 21 10.39 -5.48 -6.19
CA GLY A 21 9.71 -6.36 -7.14
C GLY A 21 8.78 -5.58 -8.07
N ASP A 22 7.59 -6.12 -8.32
CA ASP A 22 6.58 -5.55 -9.21
C ASP A 22 5.75 -4.42 -8.59
N LYS A 23 6.08 -3.94 -7.38
CA LYS A 23 5.33 -2.85 -6.78
C LYS A 23 5.55 -1.55 -7.57
N PRO A 24 4.48 -0.88 -8.02
CA PRO A 24 4.59 0.37 -8.74
C PRO A 24 5.01 1.50 -7.80
N THR A 25 5.95 2.32 -8.26
CA THR A 25 6.35 3.57 -7.58
C THR A 25 5.39 4.71 -7.89
N GLN A 26 4.78 4.70 -9.07
CA GLN A 26 3.77 5.66 -9.47
C GLN A 26 2.43 4.97 -9.69
N LYS A 27 1.35 5.54 -9.15
CA LYS A 27 0.00 5.00 -9.35
C LYS A 27 -1.04 6.11 -9.43
N ALA A 28 -2.01 5.90 -10.32
CA ALA A 28 -3.24 6.68 -10.39
C ALA A 28 -4.43 5.74 -10.15
N GLN A 29 -5.29 6.09 -9.20
CA GLN A 29 -6.48 5.34 -8.84
C GLN A 29 -7.71 6.24 -8.87
N GLU A 30 -8.82 5.67 -9.28
CA GLU A 30 -10.11 6.34 -9.36
C GLU A 30 -11.15 5.52 -8.60
N PHE A 31 -11.83 6.19 -7.68
CA PHE A 31 -12.87 5.61 -6.82
C PHE A 31 -14.21 6.28 -7.17
N PRO A 32 -15.08 5.62 -7.96
CA PRO A 32 -16.35 6.19 -8.38
C PRO A 32 -17.33 6.30 -7.20
N VAL A 33 -18.04 7.42 -7.13
CA VAL A 33 -19.10 7.67 -6.15
C VAL A 33 -20.42 7.18 -6.74
N ASN A 34 -20.79 5.96 -6.37
CA ASN A 34 -22.03 5.34 -6.83
C ASN A 34 -23.21 5.76 -5.94
N ALA A 35 -23.77 6.94 -6.21
CA ALA A 35 -25.03 7.37 -5.60
C ALA A 35 -26.19 7.01 -6.54
N SER A 36 -27.15 6.22 -6.06
CA SER A 36 -28.38 5.95 -6.80
C SER A 36 -29.09 7.28 -7.06
N GLY A 37 -29.26 7.61 -8.33
CA GLY A 37 -29.84 8.88 -8.75
C GLY A 37 -31.26 9.00 -8.25
N ASP A 38 -31.48 9.92 -7.31
CA ASP A 38 -32.70 10.71 -7.15
C ASP A 38 -32.52 11.66 -5.98
N SER A 39 -32.00 12.88 -6.25
CA SER A 39 -32.14 14.12 -5.45
C SER A 39 -31.81 14.09 -3.94
N ASN A 40 -31.40 12.97 -3.37
CA ASN A 40 -31.16 12.82 -1.95
C ASN A 40 -29.68 13.07 -1.66
N ASN A 41 -29.38 14.32 -1.29
CA ASN A 41 -28.04 14.73 -0.87
C ASN A 41 -27.45 13.77 0.17
N THR A 42 -28.27 13.23 1.07
CA THR A 42 -27.84 12.24 2.08
C THR A 42 -27.26 10.98 1.44
N ALA A 43 -27.92 10.40 0.43
CA ALA A 43 -27.45 9.21 -0.25
C ALA A 43 -26.12 9.47 -0.98
N PHE A 44 -25.98 10.65 -1.59
CA PHE A 44 -24.74 11.08 -2.22
C PHE A 44 -23.59 11.18 -1.21
N TYR A 45 -23.78 11.88 -0.08
CA TYR A 45 -22.72 12.04 0.91
C TYR A 45 -22.37 10.72 1.62
N THR A 46 -23.34 9.83 1.81
CA THR A 46 -23.07 8.46 2.29
C THR A 46 -22.22 7.68 1.30
N ALA A 47 -22.55 7.70 0.00
CA ALA A 47 -21.76 7.04 -1.04
C ALA A 47 -20.36 7.66 -1.18
N LEU A 48 -20.25 8.99 -1.05
CA LEU A 48 -18.97 9.70 -1.07
C LEU A 48 -18.09 9.28 0.10
N ARG A 49 -18.66 9.21 1.32
CA ARG A 49 -17.94 8.76 2.52
C ARG A 49 -17.45 7.33 2.36
N ALA A 50 -18.28 6.42 1.88
CA ALA A 50 -17.88 5.04 1.61
C ALA A 50 -16.74 4.97 0.57
N SER A 51 -16.80 5.80 -0.47
CA SER A 51 -15.75 5.87 -1.49
C SER A 51 -14.44 6.44 -0.93
N LEU A 52 -14.50 7.41 -0.02
CA LEU A 52 -13.34 7.95 0.71
C LEU A 52 -12.71 6.91 1.64
N ASP A 53 -13.53 6.16 2.39
CA ASP A 53 -13.03 5.11 3.27
C ASP A 53 -12.34 4.00 2.47
N LYS A 54 -12.92 3.61 1.33
CA LYS A 54 -12.28 2.68 0.39
C LYS A 54 -10.94 3.22 -0.12
N ALA A 55 -10.92 4.46 -0.59
CA ALA A 55 -9.71 5.10 -1.10
C ALA A 55 -8.61 5.16 -0.03
N ARG A 56 -8.97 5.53 1.20
CA ARG A 56 -8.06 5.58 2.35
C ARG A 56 -7.48 4.21 2.67
N ASN A 57 -8.31 3.17 2.68
CA ASN A 57 -7.87 1.82 3.00
C ASN A 57 -6.92 1.27 1.92
N GLU A 58 -7.27 1.38 0.64
CA GLU A 58 -6.43 0.87 -0.46
C GLU A 58 -5.09 1.60 -0.51
N VAL A 59 -5.10 2.93 -0.55
CA VAL A 59 -3.87 3.73 -0.60
C VAL A 59 -3.05 3.56 0.68
N GLY A 60 -3.70 3.48 1.84
CA GLY A 60 -3.04 3.25 3.13
C GLY A 60 -2.32 1.90 3.19
N ASN A 61 -2.97 0.83 2.70
CA ASN A 61 -2.36 -0.50 2.62
C ASN A 61 -1.16 -0.51 1.69
N GLU A 62 -1.26 0.16 0.54
CA GLU A 62 -0.16 0.27 -0.43
C GLU A 62 1.04 1.02 0.14
N ILE A 63 0.81 2.17 0.77
CA ILE A 63 1.88 2.95 1.42
C ILE A 63 2.49 2.19 2.59
N THR A 64 1.68 1.45 3.36
CA THR A 64 2.18 0.60 4.46
C THR A 64 3.09 -0.49 3.92
N ALA A 65 2.70 -1.17 2.84
CA ALA A 65 3.56 -2.17 2.21
C ALA A 65 4.88 -1.57 1.70
N TRP A 66 4.85 -0.35 1.16
CA TRP A 66 6.06 0.38 0.76
C TRP A 66 6.95 0.74 1.95
N ARG A 67 6.36 1.22 3.05
CA ARG A 67 7.08 1.48 4.29
C ARG A 67 7.77 0.23 4.81
N ASP A 68 7.10 -0.92 4.80
CA ASP A 68 7.65 -2.16 5.32
C ASP A 68 8.78 -2.71 4.42
N ILE A 69 8.67 -2.56 3.09
CA ILE A 69 9.75 -2.89 2.14
C ILE A 69 10.99 -2.04 2.40
N ILE A 70 10.80 -0.72 2.50
CA ILE A 70 11.90 0.20 2.74
C ILE A 70 12.51 -0.07 4.12
N GLY A 71 11.69 -0.27 5.16
CA GLY A 71 12.15 -0.58 6.51
C GLY A 71 13.00 -1.85 6.57
N LYS A 72 12.58 -2.93 5.88
CA LYS A 72 13.38 -4.16 5.76
C LYS A 72 14.68 -3.93 4.98
N ALA A 73 14.64 -3.13 3.91
CA ALA A 73 15.82 -2.82 3.13
C ALA A 73 16.85 -1.99 3.92
N GLU A 74 16.40 -1.07 4.78
CA GLU A 74 17.28 -0.27 5.65
C GLU A 74 17.85 -1.10 6.81
N LEU A 75 17.07 -1.99 7.44
CA LEU A 75 17.58 -2.92 8.46
C LEU A 75 18.69 -3.83 7.93
N ASN A 76 18.59 -4.26 6.68
CA ASN A 76 19.63 -5.09 6.04
C ASN A 76 20.91 -4.31 5.67
N LYS A 77 20.91 -2.97 5.73
CA LYS A 77 22.11 -2.14 5.52
C LYS A 77 22.91 -1.92 6.80
N GLU A 78 22.34 -2.18 7.97
CA GLU A 78 23.12 -2.20 9.20
C GLU A 78 24.08 -3.41 9.15
N PRO A 79 25.39 -3.22 9.34
CA PRO A 79 26.30 -4.35 9.38
C PRO A 79 25.90 -5.24 10.56
N LYS A 80 25.49 -6.48 10.28
CA LYS A 80 25.38 -7.52 11.31
C LYS A 80 26.74 -7.62 11.97
N LYS A 81 26.86 -7.02 13.17
CA LYS A 81 28.04 -7.17 14.01
C LYS A 81 28.21 -8.67 14.21
N GLY A 82 29.35 -9.21 13.76
CA GLY A 82 29.51 -10.60 13.38
C GLY A 82 28.89 -11.61 14.34
N ALA A 83 28.32 -12.66 13.74
CA ALA A 83 28.26 -13.95 14.38
C ALA A 83 29.69 -14.35 14.77
N SER A 84 29.96 -14.39 16.07
CA SER A 84 30.83 -15.44 16.58
C SER A 84 30.02 -16.73 16.46
N GLU A 85 30.70 -17.77 15.97
CA GLU A 85 30.22 -19.14 15.71
C GLU A 85 29.29 -19.69 16.82
N GLU A 86 28.34 -20.55 16.43
CA GLU A 86 27.28 -21.22 17.23
C GLU A 86 25.88 -20.58 17.15
N ASP A 87 25.17 -20.78 16.03
CA ASP A 87 23.82 -21.35 16.05
C ASP A 87 23.40 -21.70 14.60
N GLU A 88 23.56 -22.96 14.23
CA GLU A 88 22.83 -23.62 13.15
C GLU A 88 21.42 -23.92 13.67
N GLU A 89 20.39 -23.35 13.04
CA GLU A 89 18.98 -23.81 12.99
C GLU A 89 18.17 -22.59 12.49
N ASP A 90 17.25 -22.64 11.53
CA ASP A 90 16.63 -23.68 10.73
C ASP A 90 15.76 -22.90 9.71
N ASP A 91 15.99 -23.08 8.41
CA ASP A 91 15.03 -22.66 7.37
C ASP A 91 15.25 -23.57 6.15
N GLU A 92 14.69 -24.79 6.20
CA GLU A 92 14.35 -25.51 4.99
C GLU A 92 13.02 -26.27 5.15
N GLU A 93 12.01 -25.69 4.51
CA GLU A 93 10.75 -26.28 4.05
C GLU A 93 10.93 -27.69 3.47
N LEU A 94 10.29 -28.72 4.04
CA LEU A 94 9.88 -29.93 3.31
C LEU A 94 8.64 -30.58 3.97
N GLN A 95 7.54 -30.57 3.22
CA GLN A 95 6.29 -31.29 3.48
C GLN A 95 6.47 -32.81 3.41
N ALA A 96 5.85 -33.57 4.32
CA ALA A 96 5.12 -34.83 4.07
C ALA A 96 4.39 -35.30 5.34
#